data_AF-A0A8S4RWW3-F1
#
_entry.id   AF-A0A8S4RWW3-F1
#
_cell.length_a   1.000
_cell.length_b   1.000
_cell.length_c   1.000
_cell.angle_alpha   90.00
_cell.angle_beta   90.00
_cell.angle_gamma   90.00
#
_symmetry.space_group_name_H-M   'P 1'
#
loop_
_entity.id
_entity.type
_entity.pdbx_description
1 polymer ?
#
loop_
_entity_poly.entity_id
_entity_poly.type
_entity_poly.pdbx_seq_one_letter_code
_entity_poly.pdbx_strand_id
1 'polypeptide(L)'
;MERAMLAVSLRDQIRSEEIRKRTKVTDIAQLVAKLKWQWVGHIARRTDGRLGLEVLEWRPRTGKRSVGRPPTRWTDDIRRVAGSRWRQVDRVLWNCLQKTYVQQWTSIV
;
A
#
# COMPACT_ATOMS: atom_id res chain seq x y z
N MET A 1 16.51 7.81 -13.12
CA MET A 1 15.49 8.29 -14.07
C MET A 1 15.21 9.77 -13.86
N GLU A 2 14.69 10.20 -12.72
CA GLU A 2 14.29 11.61 -12.50
C GLU A 2 15.41 12.64 -12.74
N ARG A 3 16.65 12.34 -12.34
CA ARG A 3 17.82 13.19 -12.63
C ARG A 3 18.05 13.40 -14.13
N ALA A 4 17.88 12.33 -14.92
CA ALA A 4 18.05 12.39 -16.37
C ALA A 4 16.97 13.24 -17.05
N MET A 5 15.73 13.23 -16.52
CA MET A 5 14.64 14.07 -17.02
C MET A 5 14.95 15.57 -16.89
N LEU A 6 15.77 15.96 -15.90
CA LEU A 6 16.17 17.34 -15.65
C LEU A 6 17.59 17.64 -16.14
N ALA A 7 18.26 16.70 -16.81
CA ALA A 7 19.68 16.78 -17.18
C ALA A 7 20.62 17.13 -16.00
N VAL A 8 20.27 16.70 -14.78
CA VAL A 8 21.04 16.97 -13.55
C VAL A 8 21.98 15.80 -13.26
N SER A 9 23.23 16.10 -12.93
CA SER A 9 24.26 15.13 -12.54
C SER A 9 24.33 14.95 -11.01
N LEU A 10 25.16 14.01 -10.54
CA LEU A 10 25.45 13.89 -9.10
C LEU A 10 26.33 15.05 -8.58
N ARG A 11 27.08 15.72 -9.47
CA ARG A 11 28.00 16.81 -9.11
C ARG A 11 27.26 18.08 -8.71
N ASP A 12 26.02 18.26 -9.18
CA ASP A 12 25.19 19.41 -8.85
C ASP A 12 24.72 19.38 -7.38
N GLN A 13 24.94 18.27 -6.67
CA GLN A 13 24.60 18.07 -5.25
C GLN A 13 23.15 18.47 -4.87
N ILE A 14 22.25 18.46 -5.85
CA ILE A 14 20.83 18.75 -5.64
C ILE A 14 20.21 17.60 -4.84
N ARG A 15 19.51 17.96 -3.77
CA ARG A 15 18.77 17.03 -2.91
C ARG A 15 17.68 16.29 -3.71
N SER A 16 17.46 15.03 -3.38
CA SER A 16 16.42 14.20 -4.03
C SER A 16 15.02 14.80 -3.87
N GLU A 17 14.72 15.40 -2.72
CA GLU A 17 13.45 16.12 -2.46
C GLU A 17 13.22 17.24 -3.47
N GLU A 18 14.25 18.00 -3.80
CA GLU A 18 14.17 19.12 -4.74
C GLU A 18 13.97 18.61 -6.17
N ILE A 19 14.63 17.50 -6.54
CA ILE A 19 14.40 16.82 -7.81
C ILE A 19 12.93 16.36 -7.91
N ARG A 20 12.40 15.72 -6.86
CA ARG A 20 10.99 15.26 -6.81
C ARG A 20 9.99 16.41 -6.88
N LYS A 21 10.27 17.55 -6.24
CA LYS A 21 9.45 18.77 -6.33
C LYS A 21 9.38 19.31 -7.76
N ARG A 22 10.51 19.26 -8.49
CA ARG A 22 10.60 19.74 -9.88
C ARG A 22 9.93 18.78 -10.87
N THR A 23 10.17 17.49 -10.73
CA THR A 23 9.60 16.48 -11.65
C THR A 23 8.11 16.26 -11.44
N LYS A 24 7.60 16.52 -10.23
CA LYS A 24 6.20 16.25 -9.82
C LYS A 24 5.77 14.79 -10.08
N VAL A 25 6.74 13.88 -10.17
CA VAL A 25 6.47 12.46 -10.34
C VAL A 25 5.81 11.94 -9.07
N THR A 26 4.74 11.16 -9.22
CA THR A 26 4.05 10.56 -8.07
C THR A 26 4.98 9.57 -7.39
N ASP A 27 5.06 9.65 -6.06
CA ASP A 27 5.88 8.73 -5.29
C ASP A 27 5.40 7.28 -5.50
N ILE A 28 6.34 6.38 -5.78
CA ILE A 28 6.02 4.98 -6.10
C ILE A 28 5.34 4.30 -4.91
N ALA A 29 5.73 4.60 -3.67
CA ALA A 29 5.10 4.02 -2.49
C ALA A 29 3.63 4.47 -2.38
N GLN A 30 3.32 5.74 -2.72
CA GLN A 30 1.93 6.22 -2.81
C GLN A 30 1.13 5.43 -3.84
N LEU A 31 1.70 5.24 -5.02
CA LEU A 31 1.03 4.54 -6.11
C LEU A 31 0.76 3.08 -5.72
N VAL A 32 1.77 2.39 -5.20
CA VAL A 32 1.64 0.99 -4.77
C VAL A 32 0.62 0.85 -3.64
N ALA A 33 0.65 1.73 -2.63
CA ALA A 33 -0.33 1.70 -1.54
C ALA A 33 -1.76 1.95 -2.05
N LYS A 34 -1.94 2.93 -2.93
CA LYS A 34 -3.22 3.23 -3.58
C LYS A 34 -3.75 2.02 -4.36
N LEU A 35 -2.91 1.42 -5.20
CA LEU A 35 -3.29 0.25 -6.00
C LEU A 35 -3.62 -0.96 -5.12
N LYS A 36 -2.83 -1.20 -4.07
CA LYS A 36 -3.10 -2.25 -3.09
C LYS A 36 -4.48 -2.04 -2.46
N TRP A 37 -4.79 -0.84 -1.96
CA TRP A 37 -6.08 -0.54 -1.34
C TRP A 37 -7.26 -0.72 -2.30
N GLN A 38 -7.11 -0.29 -3.56
CA GLN A 38 -8.15 -0.43 -4.58
C GLN A 38 -8.38 -1.90 -4.93
N TRP A 39 -7.31 -2.68 -5.10
CA TRP A 39 -7.40 -4.10 -5.41
C TRP A 39 -8.09 -4.88 -4.29
N VAL A 40 -7.76 -4.60 -3.02
CA VAL A 40 -8.42 -5.23 -1.86
C VAL A 40 -9.92 -5.00 -1.90
N GLY A 41 -10.34 -3.74 -2.05
CA GLY A 41 -11.75 -3.41 -2.08
C GLY A 41 -12.46 -4.07 -3.25
N HIS A 42 -11.81 -4.14 -4.41
CA HIS A 42 -12.34 -4.84 -5.58
C HIS A 42 -12.53 -6.34 -5.30
N ILE A 43 -11.52 -7.02 -4.74
CA ILE A 43 -11.59 -8.44 -4.40
C ILE A 43 -12.64 -8.72 -3.32
N ALA A 44 -12.75 -7.88 -2.29
CA ALA A 44 -13.70 -8.06 -1.20
C ALA A 44 -15.17 -7.99 -1.64
N ARG A 45 -15.47 -7.19 -2.66
CA ARG A 45 -16.83 -7.02 -3.21
C ARG A 45 -17.16 -8.01 -4.32
N ARG A 46 -16.18 -8.82 -4.72
CA ARG A 46 -16.33 -9.78 -5.79
C ARG A 46 -17.07 -11.02 -5.27
N THR A 47 -18.05 -11.50 -6.03
CA THR A 47 -18.90 -12.65 -5.66
C THR A 47 -18.69 -13.87 -6.56
N ASP A 48 -17.72 -13.83 -7.48
CA ASP A 48 -17.55 -14.82 -8.54
C ASP A 48 -16.78 -16.09 -8.13
N GLY A 49 -16.67 -16.35 -6.83
CA GLY A 49 -16.09 -17.59 -6.29
C GLY A 49 -14.60 -17.81 -6.59
N ARG A 50 -13.88 -16.78 -7.07
CA ARG A 50 -12.44 -16.90 -7.38
C ARG A 50 -11.59 -16.90 -6.10
N LEU A 51 -10.45 -17.61 -6.18
CA LEU A 51 -9.49 -17.78 -5.08
C LEU A 51 -8.87 -16.46 -4.53
N GLY A 52 -9.12 -15.30 -5.15
CA GLY A 52 -8.52 -14.03 -4.75
C GLY A 52 -8.76 -13.66 -3.28
N LEU A 53 -9.98 -13.89 -2.77
CA LEU A 53 -10.31 -13.64 -1.36
C LEU A 53 -9.69 -14.71 -0.44
N GLU A 54 -9.64 -15.96 -0.90
CA GLU A 54 -9.02 -17.05 -0.13
C GLU A 54 -7.52 -16.85 0.02
N VAL A 55 -6.82 -16.51 -1.07
CA VAL A 55 -5.38 -16.19 -1.09
C VAL A 55 -5.08 -15.00 -0.19
N LEU A 56 -5.95 -13.99 -0.22
CA LEU A 56 -5.86 -12.80 0.62
C LEU A 56 -5.90 -13.13 2.12
N GLU A 57 -6.85 -13.98 2.52
CA GLU A 57 -7.00 -14.38 3.92
C GLU A 57 -6.14 -15.59 4.31
N TRP A 58 -5.44 -16.18 3.34
CA TRP A 58 -4.74 -17.43 3.50
C TRP A 58 -3.74 -17.38 4.66
N ARG A 59 -3.78 -18.44 5.48
CA ARG A 59 -2.89 -18.62 6.63
C ARG A 59 -2.15 -19.93 6.45
N PRO A 60 -0.80 -19.93 6.43
CA PRO A 60 -0.04 -21.16 6.56
C PRO A 60 -0.44 -21.84 7.87
N ARG A 61 -0.96 -23.07 7.78
CA ARG A 61 -1.38 -23.87 8.95
C ARG A 61 -0.21 -24.58 9.63
N THR A 62 0.95 -24.60 8.98
CA THR A 62 2.11 -25.38 9.39
C THR A 62 3.32 -24.46 9.58
N GLY A 63 4.06 -24.65 10.68
CA GLY A 63 5.30 -23.93 10.99
C GLY A 63 5.18 -22.90 12.12
N LYS A 64 6.23 -22.82 12.95
CA LYS A 64 6.41 -21.76 13.96
C LYS A 64 7.32 -20.68 13.36
N ARG A 65 6.97 -19.39 13.54
CA ARG A 65 7.85 -18.27 13.15
C ARG A 65 8.89 -18.02 14.24
N SER A 66 10.06 -17.52 13.86
CA SER A 66 11.11 -17.11 14.80
C SER A 66 10.64 -15.94 15.67
N VAL A 67 11.19 -15.87 16.88
CA VAL A 67 10.95 -14.78 17.83
C VAL A 67 11.54 -13.48 17.27
N GLY A 68 10.84 -12.35 17.40
CA GLY A 68 11.33 -11.02 17.04
C GLY A 68 10.62 -10.33 15.87
N ARG A 69 9.85 -11.06 15.03
CA ARG A 69 9.00 -10.43 14.01
C ARG A 69 7.53 -10.77 14.28
N PRO A 70 6.69 -9.77 14.63
CA PRO A 70 5.25 -9.98 14.74
C PRO A 70 4.73 -10.62 13.46
N PRO A 71 3.77 -11.55 13.54
CA PRO A 71 3.24 -12.23 12.37
C PRO A 71 2.34 -11.30 11.54
N THR A 72 2.89 -10.26 10.92
CA THR A 72 2.14 -9.36 10.03
C THR A 72 1.75 -10.11 8.76
N ARG A 73 0.44 -10.15 8.51
CA ARG A 73 -0.18 -10.69 7.32
C ARG A 73 -0.55 -9.56 6.37
N TRP A 74 -0.78 -9.93 5.12
CA TRP A 74 -1.18 -8.98 4.09
C TRP A 74 -2.53 -8.29 4.39
N THR A 75 -3.40 -8.90 5.20
CA THR A 75 -4.68 -8.31 5.65
C THR A 75 -4.55 -7.42 6.90
N ASP A 76 -3.43 -7.44 7.60
CA ASP A 76 -3.34 -6.79 8.91
C ASP A 76 -3.23 -5.27 8.80
N ASP A 77 -2.58 -4.75 7.75
CA ASP A 77 -2.56 -3.31 7.47
C ASP A 77 -3.93 -2.80 7.02
N ILE A 78 -4.70 -3.61 6.29
CA ILE A 78 -6.09 -3.29 5.93
C ILE A 78 -6.96 -3.24 7.19
N ARG A 79 -6.84 -4.25 8.06
CA ARG A 79 -7.58 -4.30 9.33
C ARG A 79 -7.24 -3.14 10.27
N ARG A 80 -6.00 -2.64 10.22
CA ARG A 80 -5.58 -1.49 11.02
C ARG A 80 -6.34 -0.22 10.63
N VAL A 81 -6.66 -0.04 9.35
CA VAL A 81 -7.31 1.17 8.83
C VAL A 81 -8.84 1.02 8.75
N ALA A 82 -9.34 -0.11 8.22
CA ALA A 82 -10.77 -0.34 8.00
C ALA A 82 -11.45 -1.21 9.10
N GLY A 83 -10.70 -1.63 10.11
CA GLY A 83 -11.19 -2.45 11.21
C GLY A 83 -11.35 -3.94 10.88
N SER A 84 -11.83 -4.71 11.86
CA SER A 84 -12.01 -6.16 11.72
C SER A 84 -13.06 -6.56 10.69
N ARG A 85 -14.10 -5.72 10.52
CA ARG A 85 -15.21 -5.90 9.56
C ARG A 85 -14.95 -5.24 8.20
N TRP A 86 -13.69 -5.02 7.83
CA TRP A 86 -13.29 -4.36 6.57
C TRP A 86 -13.95 -4.93 5.30
N ARG A 87 -14.36 -6.22 5.30
CA ARG A 87 -15.10 -6.86 4.21
C ARG A 87 -16.48 -6.26 3.94
N GLN A 88 -17.14 -5.75 4.98
CA GLN A 88 -18.48 -5.20 4.93
C GLN A 88 -18.49 -3.68 4.70
N VAL A 89 -17.30 -3.07 4.59
CA VAL A 89 -17.17 -1.63 4.40
C VAL A 89 -17.67 -1.26 3.00
N ASP A 90 -18.57 -0.29 2.96
CA ASP A 90 -19.15 0.20 1.72
C ASP A 90 -18.10 0.93 0.84
N ARG A 91 -18.45 1.19 -0.42
CA ARG A 91 -17.51 1.81 -1.37
C ARG A 91 -17.15 3.25 -0.97
N VAL A 92 -18.07 3.98 -0.35
CA VAL A 92 -17.87 5.38 0.03
C VAL A 92 -16.85 5.47 1.16
N LEU A 93 -17.07 4.76 2.27
CA LEU A 93 -16.15 4.71 3.39
C LEU A 93 -14.80 4.10 2.98
N TRP A 94 -14.80 3.08 2.11
CA TRP A 94 -13.57 2.51 1.56
C TRP A 94 -12.69 3.56 0.85
N ASN A 95 -13.31 4.42 0.02
CA ASN A 95 -12.59 5.48 -0.67
C ASN A 95 -12.12 6.58 0.29
N CYS A 96 -12.92 6.91 1.31
CA CYS A 96 -12.54 7.88 2.34
C CYS A 96 -11.29 7.44 3.12
N LEU A 97 -11.22 6.15 3.49
CA LEU A 97 -10.11 5.54 4.22
C LEU A 97 -8.84 5.36 3.36
N GLN A 98 -8.93 5.52 2.05
CA GLN A 98 -7.78 5.35 1.18
C GLN A 98 -6.66 6.34 1.50
N LYS A 99 -7.00 7.59 1.85
CA LYS A 99 -6.01 8.62 2.18
C LYS A 99 -5.22 8.25 3.43
N THR A 100 -5.91 7.79 4.48
CA THR A 100 -5.26 7.38 5.74
C THR A 100 -4.38 6.16 5.54
N TYR A 101 -4.84 5.19 4.73
CA TYR A 101 -4.01 4.04 4.36
C TYR A 101 -2.73 4.45 3.62
N VAL A 102 -2.83 5.30 2.61
CA VAL A 102 -1.67 5.75 1.83
C VAL A 102 -0.69 6.53 2.72
N GLN A 103 -1.19 7.40 3.60
CA GLN A 103 -0.37 8.17 4.54
C GLN A 103 0.51 7.27 5.43
N GLN A 104 -0.02 6.14 5.90
CA GLN A 104 0.74 5.17 6.70
C GLN A 104 2.01 4.67 6.00
N TRP A 105 2.02 4.61 4.66
CA TRP A 105 3.15 4.13 3.87
C TRP A 105 4.07 5.24 3.37
N THR A 106 3.67 6.51 3.52
CA THR A 106 4.45 7.67 3.08
C THR A 106 5.03 8.49 4.21
N SER A 107 4.47 8.39 5.42
CA SER A 107 4.94 9.15 6.59
C SER A 107 6.23 8.59 7.20
N ILE A 108 6.87 7.62 6.55
CA ILE A 108 8.20 7.12 6.92
C ILE A 108 9.23 7.86 6.05
N VAL A 109 9.42 9.14 6.33
CA VAL A 109 10.59 9.95 5.97
C VAL A 109 10.82 10.95 7.10
#